data_AF-A0A7S2JX00-F1
#
_entry.id   AF-A0A7S2JX00-F1
#
_cell.length_a   1.000
_cell.length_b   1.000
_cell.length_c   1.000
_cell.angle_alpha   90.00
_cell.angle_beta   90.00
_cell.angle_gamma   90.00
#
_symmetry.space_group_name_H-M   'P 1'
#
loop_
_entity.id
_entity.type
_entity.pdbx_description
1 polymer ?
#
loop_
_entity_poly.entity_id
_entity_poly.type
_entity_poly.pdbx_seq_one_letter_code
_entity_poly.pdbx_strand_id
1 'polypeptide(L)'
;TTQLSTMMLLKHCLLLILPITLVSGHGYNTSPRSRNWVAAEDGMWYGGPDDGPKKEDCPSCLNRKPAAGLCGMVNGRNYDEPKDNLGRPMEFRPQATYTEGQIIEIETIFTANHAGHYYFYACPNGENPTKACFDANPLEMVKDVSVEKYGSATQNGPKDVNYLYRAYVNPNYNKQTVQFKLPQGVSGDKVLLQWWWITGNSCRSDGYETYPWPAGWTPTNTPSCPKPLSDTGEGAPEQFWNCMEVAIEAGNGGVITTPSPVVAAPVTSAPVAAPVAVTSAPVVSDPCDSAVKMSVRFGYYQSWARYRSASCDPVSAADIKVNGYTHLAYSFAKVGADLLIAPWEASDVAEYAAFNDLKNSNAGLKTLIAIGGWSHNDPGEL
;
A
#
# COMPACT_ATOMS: atom_id res chain seq x y z
N THR A 1 27.32 -75.43 9.40
CA THR A 1 27.30 -73.96 9.50
C THR A 1 27.78 -73.37 8.20
N THR A 2 26.87 -73.13 7.24
CA THR A 2 27.16 -72.34 6.03
C THR A 2 25.82 -71.86 5.47
N GLN A 3 25.63 -70.55 5.47
CA GLN A 3 24.40 -69.87 5.07
C GLN A 3 24.20 -69.88 3.55
N LEU A 4 22.94 -70.05 3.13
CA LEU A 4 22.45 -69.67 1.80
C LEU A 4 22.37 -68.13 1.72
N SER A 5 23.01 -67.53 0.71
CA SER A 5 22.77 -66.14 0.32
C SER A 5 21.70 -66.08 -0.77
N THR A 6 20.57 -65.47 -0.44
CA THR A 6 19.49 -65.13 -1.37
C THR A 6 19.79 -63.78 -2.02
N MET A 7 20.00 -63.74 -3.34
CA MET A 7 20.10 -62.49 -4.11
C MET A 7 18.72 -61.86 -4.27
N MET A 8 18.48 -60.73 -3.61
CA MET A 8 17.35 -59.84 -3.90
C MET A 8 17.78 -58.77 -4.91
N LEU A 9 17.15 -58.75 -6.08
CA LEU A 9 17.26 -57.67 -7.06
C LEU A 9 16.64 -56.38 -6.49
N LEU A 10 17.47 -55.36 -6.27
CA LEU A 10 17.03 -54.01 -5.93
C LEU A 10 16.69 -53.24 -7.21
N LYS A 11 15.40 -53.19 -7.58
CA LYS A 11 14.89 -52.28 -8.62
C LYS A 11 15.04 -50.84 -8.12
N HIS A 12 15.98 -50.10 -8.69
CA HIS A 12 16.14 -48.68 -8.45
C HIS A 12 15.01 -47.91 -9.14
N CYS A 13 14.00 -47.54 -8.38
CA CYS A 13 13.03 -46.54 -8.79
C CYS A 13 13.71 -45.17 -8.61
N LEU A 14 14.21 -44.60 -9.70
CA LEU A 14 14.78 -43.26 -9.72
C LEU A 14 13.61 -42.27 -9.52
N LEU A 15 13.35 -41.88 -8.27
CA LEU A 15 12.46 -40.76 -7.96
C LEU A 15 13.09 -39.50 -8.57
N LEU A 16 12.52 -39.02 -9.67
CA LEU A 16 12.71 -37.65 -10.14
C LEU A 16 12.16 -36.72 -9.07
N ILE A 17 13.00 -36.32 -8.12
CA ILE A 17 12.73 -35.21 -7.22
C ILE A 17 12.84 -33.95 -8.10
N LEU A 18 11.74 -33.56 -8.74
CA LEU A 18 11.63 -32.19 -9.20
C LEU A 18 11.74 -31.30 -7.96
N PRO A 19 12.69 -30.35 -7.89
CA PRO A 19 12.65 -29.33 -6.85
C PRO A 19 11.31 -28.60 -7.00
N ILE A 20 10.41 -28.81 -6.05
CA ILE A 20 9.25 -27.95 -5.88
C ILE A 20 9.84 -26.59 -5.50
N THR A 21 10.01 -25.71 -6.48
CA THR A 21 10.27 -24.30 -6.22
C THR A 21 9.01 -23.80 -5.52
N LEU A 22 9.03 -23.79 -4.19
CA LEU A 22 8.08 -23.02 -3.41
C LEU A 22 8.32 -21.58 -3.82
N VAL A 23 7.47 -21.07 -4.71
CA VAL A 23 7.41 -19.64 -4.97
C VAL A 23 7.07 -19.03 -3.61
N SER A 24 7.82 -18.00 -3.20
CA SER A 24 7.54 -17.24 -1.98
C SER A 24 6.60 -16.10 -2.32
N GLY A 25 5.62 -15.85 -1.46
CA GLY A 25 4.80 -14.65 -1.55
C GLY A 25 5.71 -13.43 -1.45
N HIS A 26 5.26 -12.31 -1.99
CA HIS A 26 5.99 -11.06 -1.84
C HIS A 26 5.01 -9.88 -1.83
N GLY A 27 5.14 -9.01 -0.83
CA GLY A 27 4.33 -7.80 -0.75
C GLY A 27 4.76 -6.82 0.34
N TYR A 28 4.32 -5.57 0.20
CA TYR A 28 4.64 -4.47 1.11
C TYR A 28 3.64 -3.31 1.01
N ASN A 29 3.68 -2.38 1.98
CA ASN A 29 2.83 -1.20 1.97
C ASN A 29 3.57 0.05 1.49
N THR A 30 2.93 0.78 0.57
CA THR A 30 3.47 1.99 -0.06
C THR A 30 2.80 3.26 0.45
N SER A 31 1.60 3.18 1.01
CA SER A 31 0.92 4.33 1.61
C SER A 31 0.01 3.88 2.76
N PRO A 32 0.26 4.31 4.02
CA PRO A 32 1.51 4.97 4.45
C PRO A 32 2.71 4.06 4.17
N ARG A 33 3.89 4.66 3.93
CA ARG A 33 5.11 3.90 3.60
C ARG A 33 5.50 3.02 4.79
N SER A 34 5.74 1.73 4.55
CA SER A 34 6.28 0.86 5.59
C SER A 34 7.79 1.08 5.79
N ARG A 35 8.32 0.73 6.96
CA ARG A 35 9.76 0.86 7.28
C ARG A 35 10.67 0.20 6.24
N ASN A 36 10.30 -0.99 5.77
CA ASN A 36 11.00 -1.69 4.69
C ASN A 36 10.91 -0.99 3.34
N TRP A 37 9.79 -0.31 3.07
CA TRP A 37 9.63 0.48 1.85
C TRP A 37 10.41 1.80 1.93
N VAL A 38 10.41 2.48 3.08
CA VAL A 38 11.28 3.65 3.34
C VAL A 38 12.75 3.26 3.17
N ALA A 39 13.18 2.13 3.72
CA ALA A 39 14.53 1.62 3.52
C ALA A 39 14.85 1.26 2.06
N ALA A 40 13.85 0.85 1.28
CA ALA A 40 14.04 0.55 -0.13
C ALA A 40 14.13 1.82 -0.99
N GLU A 41 13.29 2.82 -0.75
CA GLU A 41 13.25 4.01 -1.59
C GLU A 41 14.27 5.07 -1.16
N ASP A 42 14.38 5.33 0.14
CA ASP A 42 15.15 6.45 0.67
C ASP A 42 16.58 6.01 1.09
N GLY A 43 16.81 4.70 1.19
CA GLY A 43 18.12 4.17 1.55
C GLY A 43 19.13 4.23 0.41
N MET A 44 20.41 4.30 0.75
CA MET A 44 21.51 4.36 -0.24
C MET A 44 22.55 3.27 0.04
N TRP A 45 23.10 2.66 -1.01
CA TRP A 45 24.17 1.66 -0.87
C TRP A 45 25.51 2.27 -0.48
N TYR A 46 25.75 3.51 -0.90
CA TYR A 46 26.96 4.26 -0.67
C TYR A 46 26.63 5.75 -0.64
N GLY A 47 27.26 6.49 0.26
CA GLY A 47 26.96 7.90 0.50
C GLY A 47 25.57 8.09 1.13
N GLY A 48 25.07 9.31 1.05
CA GLY A 48 23.82 9.71 1.70
C GLY A 48 24.06 10.37 3.06
N PRO A 49 22.99 10.88 3.68
CA PRO A 49 23.07 11.47 5.00
C PRO A 49 23.33 10.38 6.05
N ASP A 50 24.04 10.75 7.11
CA ASP A 50 24.44 9.83 8.19
C ASP A 50 23.23 9.17 8.88
N ASP A 51 22.07 9.85 8.91
CA ASP A 51 20.81 9.42 9.50
C ASP A 51 19.82 8.80 8.50
N GLY A 52 20.23 8.61 7.24
CA GLY A 52 19.42 7.97 6.21
C GLY A 52 19.19 6.48 6.47
N PRO A 53 18.06 5.90 6.05
CA PRO A 53 17.78 4.48 6.30
C PRO A 53 18.76 3.57 5.58
N LYS A 54 19.14 2.47 6.22
CA LYS A 54 19.95 1.43 5.57
C LYS A 54 19.20 0.85 4.38
N LYS A 55 19.80 0.89 3.18
CA LYS A 55 19.19 0.36 1.95
C LYS A 55 18.65 -1.07 2.11
N GLU A 56 17.41 -1.26 1.67
CA GLU A 56 16.74 -2.55 1.49
C GLU A 56 16.64 -2.92 0.01
N ASP A 57 16.99 -4.16 -0.31
CA ASP A 57 16.97 -4.71 -1.67
C ASP A 57 15.69 -5.49 -1.98
N CYS A 58 15.04 -6.06 -0.96
CA CYS A 58 13.76 -6.73 -1.11
C CYS A 58 12.74 -6.29 -0.06
N PRO A 59 12.10 -5.12 -0.24
CA PRO A 59 11.04 -4.67 0.66
C PRO A 59 9.84 -5.62 0.69
N SER A 60 9.71 -6.49 -0.31
CA SER A 60 8.59 -7.42 -0.43
C SER A 60 8.82 -8.79 0.23
N CYS A 61 10.04 -9.07 0.71
CA CYS A 61 10.48 -10.41 1.15
C CYS A 61 10.27 -10.69 2.66
N LEU A 62 9.57 -9.83 3.41
CA LEU A 62 9.49 -9.89 4.88
C LEU A 62 8.56 -11.01 5.38
N ASN A 63 8.84 -12.25 4.99
CA ASN A 63 8.03 -13.43 5.29
C ASN A 63 8.40 -14.12 6.62
N ARG A 64 9.26 -13.47 7.41
CA ARG A 64 9.68 -13.92 8.74
C ARG A 64 9.66 -12.76 9.72
N LYS A 65 9.57 -13.08 11.01
CA LYS A 65 9.87 -12.14 12.11
C LYS A 65 10.55 -12.85 13.27
N PRO A 66 11.31 -12.14 14.12
CA PRO A 66 11.81 -12.70 15.37
C PRO A 66 10.68 -13.26 16.23
N ALA A 67 10.95 -14.24 17.11
CA ALA A 67 9.93 -14.84 17.97
C ALA A 67 9.19 -13.81 18.84
N ALA A 68 9.90 -12.80 19.36
CA ALA A 68 9.33 -11.68 20.10
C ALA A 68 9.08 -10.44 19.23
N GLY A 69 9.34 -10.52 17.93
CA GLY A 69 9.20 -9.40 16.99
C GLY A 69 7.76 -9.18 16.56
N LEU A 70 7.48 -7.99 16.05
CA LEU A 70 6.16 -7.55 15.59
C LEU A 70 6.22 -7.12 14.12
N CYS A 71 7.35 -6.61 13.67
CA CYS A 71 7.61 -6.26 12.28
C CYS A 71 8.37 -7.38 11.57
N GLY A 72 8.34 -7.39 10.24
CA GLY A 72 9.02 -8.41 9.48
C GLY A 72 10.53 -8.22 9.46
N MET A 73 11.25 -9.26 9.07
CA MET A 73 12.69 -9.26 8.88
C MET A 73 13.06 -9.91 7.55
N VAL A 74 14.19 -9.49 6.98
CA VAL A 74 14.77 -10.10 5.77
C VAL A 74 16.29 -9.94 5.81
N ASN A 75 17.04 -10.97 5.41
CA ASN A 75 18.50 -10.93 5.30
C ASN A 75 19.22 -10.37 6.55
N GLY A 76 18.72 -10.71 7.75
CA GLY A 76 19.25 -10.22 9.03
C GLY A 76 18.87 -8.78 9.40
N ARG A 77 18.15 -8.06 8.55
CA ARG A 77 17.55 -6.76 8.87
C ARG A 77 16.23 -6.98 9.60
N ASN A 78 16.14 -6.47 10.82
CA ASN A 78 14.93 -6.52 11.64
C ASN A 78 14.23 -5.15 11.62
N TYR A 79 12.97 -5.10 11.15
CA TYR A 79 12.21 -3.85 11.08
C TYR A 79 11.43 -3.52 12.36
N ASP A 80 11.56 -4.31 13.43
CA ASP A 80 11.19 -3.84 14.78
C ASP A 80 12.10 -2.67 15.20
N GLU A 81 13.37 -2.74 14.81
CA GLU A 81 14.41 -1.75 15.09
C GLU A 81 15.15 -1.37 13.80
N PRO A 82 14.52 -0.58 12.90
CA PRO A 82 15.18 -0.15 11.68
C PRO A 82 16.49 0.57 11.98
N LYS A 83 17.50 0.35 11.13
CA LYS A 83 18.84 0.94 11.30
C LYS A 83 19.15 1.92 10.17
N ASP A 84 19.89 2.97 10.49
CA ASP A 84 20.43 3.90 9.53
C ASP A 84 21.64 3.32 8.77
N ASN A 85 22.17 4.07 7.80
CA ASN A 85 23.32 3.70 6.99
C ASN A 85 24.60 3.42 7.80
N LEU A 86 24.70 3.96 9.02
CA LEU A 86 25.81 3.74 9.95
C LEU A 86 25.54 2.58 10.94
N GLY A 87 24.38 1.92 10.84
CA GLY A 87 23.99 0.81 11.70
C GLY A 87 23.41 1.21 13.05
N ARG A 88 23.13 2.50 13.27
CA ARG A 88 22.50 3.02 14.49
C ARG A 88 20.98 2.87 14.39
N PRO A 89 20.24 2.81 15.51
CA PRO A 89 18.78 2.84 15.49
C PRO A 89 18.26 4.10 14.78
N MET A 90 17.27 3.94 13.91
CA MET A 90 16.58 5.07 13.31
C MET A 90 15.61 5.70 14.31
N GLU A 91 15.44 7.01 14.18
CA GLU A 91 14.37 7.72 14.87
C GLU A 91 13.01 7.41 14.22
N PHE A 92 11.97 7.42 15.04
CA PHE A 92 10.59 7.28 14.59
C PHE A 92 10.19 8.50 13.76
N ARG A 93 9.81 8.29 12.49
CA ARG A 93 9.44 9.34 11.54
C ARG A 93 8.06 9.01 10.94
N PRO A 94 6.98 9.66 11.42
CA PRO A 94 5.66 9.49 10.85
C PRO A 94 5.64 9.71 9.33
N GLN A 95 5.07 8.75 8.61
CA GLN A 95 4.91 8.74 7.14
C GLN A 95 3.55 9.29 6.71
N ALA A 96 2.65 9.54 7.67
CA ALA A 96 1.36 10.18 7.49
C ALA A 96 0.83 10.66 8.85
N THR A 97 -0.06 11.65 8.82
CA THR A 97 -0.84 12.10 9.98
C THR A 97 -2.31 11.90 9.70
N TYR A 98 -3.03 11.34 10.68
CA TYR A 98 -4.46 11.06 10.61
C TYR A 98 -5.18 11.61 11.83
N THR A 99 -6.51 11.54 11.82
CA THR A 99 -7.35 11.74 13.00
C THR A 99 -7.88 10.40 13.49
N GLU A 100 -7.99 10.24 14.80
CA GLU A 100 -8.65 9.09 15.42
C GLU A 100 -10.03 8.82 14.78
N GLY A 101 -10.33 7.56 14.44
CA GLY A 101 -11.59 7.21 13.77
C GLY A 101 -11.67 7.50 12.28
N GLN A 102 -10.68 8.16 11.70
CA GLN A 102 -10.65 8.49 10.29
C GLN A 102 -10.69 7.21 9.44
N ILE A 103 -11.43 7.26 8.33
CA ILE A 103 -11.33 6.27 7.26
C ILE A 103 -10.15 6.67 6.37
N ILE A 104 -9.13 5.83 6.34
CA ILE A 104 -7.88 6.04 5.60
C ILE A 104 -7.77 5.04 4.47
N GLU A 105 -7.12 5.43 3.37
CA GLU A 105 -6.75 4.50 2.30
C GLU A 105 -5.36 3.94 2.57
N ILE A 106 -5.24 2.61 2.58
CA ILE A 106 -3.95 1.94 2.67
C ILE A 106 -3.67 1.23 1.34
N GLU A 107 -2.48 1.50 0.78
CA GLU A 107 -2.00 0.92 -0.47
C GLU A 107 -0.97 -0.19 -0.21
N THR A 108 -1.26 -1.37 -0.74
CA THR A 108 -0.41 -2.56 -0.64
C THR A 108 -0.05 -3.05 -2.04
N ILE A 109 1.23 -3.39 -2.23
CA ILE A 109 1.75 -4.02 -3.46
C ILE A 109 2.04 -5.49 -3.17
N PHE A 110 1.67 -6.36 -4.10
CA PHE A 110 1.94 -7.79 -4.11
C PHE A 110 2.77 -8.14 -5.36
N THR A 111 4.10 -8.18 -5.22
CA THR A 111 5.01 -8.50 -6.33
C THR A 111 4.98 -10.00 -6.69
N ALA A 112 4.61 -10.85 -5.74
CA ALA A 112 4.24 -12.25 -5.96
C ALA A 112 2.97 -12.55 -5.17
N ASN A 113 1.83 -12.50 -5.86
CA ASN A 113 0.51 -12.55 -5.25
C ASN A 113 0.07 -13.99 -4.97
N HIS A 114 -0.02 -14.34 -3.68
CA HIS A 114 -0.42 -15.67 -3.21
C HIS A 114 -1.83 -15.70 -2.62
N ALA A 115 -2.68 -14.76 -3.05
CA ALA A 115 -4.02 -14.55 -2.54
C ALA A 115 -4.04 -14.46 -1.00
N GLY A 116 -5.16 -14.83 -0.39
CA GLY A 116 -5.32 -14.86 1.05
C GLY A 116 -5.98 -13.60 1.59
N HIS A 117 -5.60 -13.19 2.80
CA HIS A 117 -6.17 -12.03 3.46
C HIS A 117 -5.14 -11.36 4.37
N TYR A 118 -5.37 -10.09 4.68
CA TYR A 118 -4.49 -9.33 5.56
C TYR A 118 -5.29 -8.45 6.52
N TYR A 119 -4.64 -8.12 7.62
CA TYR A 119 -5.13 -7.22 8.66
C TYR A 119 -4.24 -5.99 8.76
N PHE A 120 -4.81 -4.93 9.32
CA PHE A 120 -4.05 -3.83 9.89
C PHE A 120 -4.39 -3.65 11.37
N TYR A 121 -3.38 -3.36 12.18
CA TYR A 121 -3.51 -3.04 13.59
C TYR A 121 -2.78 -1.74 13.90
N ALA A 122 -3.18 -1.05 14.97
CA ALA A 122 -2.51 0.15 15.47
C ALA A 122 -1.98 -0.05 16.89
N CYS A 123 -0.87 0.60 17.24
CA CYS A 123 -0.43 0.73 18.62
C CYS A 123 0.03 2.16 18.90
N PRO A 124 -0.60 2.90 19.84
CA PRO A 124 -0.24 4.28 20.11
C PRO A 124 1.13 4.47 20.77
N ASN A 125 1.70 3.41 21.35
CA ASN A 125 3.09 3.40 21.82
C ASN A 125 4.00 2.78 20.74
N GLY A 126 4.20 3.50 19.64
CA GLY A 126 4.89 2.97 18.46
C GLY A 126 6.39 2.72 18.63
N GLU A 127 7.02 3.33 19.64
CA GLU A 127 8.43 3.05 19.99
C GLU A 127 8.60 1.79 20.82
N ASN A 128 7.57 1.40 21.59
CA ASN A 128 7.56 0.18 22.40
C ASN A 128 6.24 -0.58 22.24
N PRO A 129 5.90 -1.02 21.01
CA PRO A 129 4.65 -1.68 20.73
C PRO A 129 4.64 -3.09 21.35
N THR A 130 3.45 -3.62 21.61
CA THR A 130 3.29 -5.01 22.07
C THR A 130 2.25 -5.72 21.21
N LYS A 131 2.34 -7.05 21.15
CA LYS A 131 1.31 -7.86 20.48
C LYS A 131 -0.08 -7.60 21.04
N ALA A 132 -0.20 -7.51 22.38
CA ALA A 132 -1.47 -7.20 23.05
C ALA A 132 -2.05 -5.84 22.64
N CYS A 133 -1.18 -4.84 22.43
CA CYS A 133 -1.58 -3.53 21.93
C CYS A 133 -2.18 -3.62 20.52
N PHE A 134 -1.51 -4.35 19.60
CA PHE A 134 -2.05 -4.56 18.26
C PHE A 134 -3.35 -5.36 18.29
N ASP A 135 -3.40 -6.48 19.00
CA ASP A 135 -4.59 -7.33 19.11
C ASP A 135 -5.82 -6.56 19.65
N ALA A 136 -5.60 -5.56 20.50
CA ALA A 136 -6.67 -4.72 21.05
C ALA A 136 -7.16 -3.63 20.08
N ASN A 137 -6.41 -3.32 19.02
CA ASN A 137 -6.63 -2.16 18.16
C ASN A 137 -6.58 -2.53 16.66
N PRO A 138 -7.41 -3.47 16.19
CA PRO A 138 -7.55 -3.74 14.76
C PRO A 138 -8.21 -2.55 14.04
N LEU A 139 -7.77 -2.28 12.81
CA LEU A 139 -8.48 -1.36 11.92
C LEU A 139 -9.65 -2.08 11.27
N GLU A 140 -10.81 -1.43 11.22
CA GLU A 140 -12.00 -2.00 10.57
C GLU A 140 -11.89 -1.85 9.05
N MET A 141 -12.04 -2.95 8.31
CA MET A 141 -12.12 -2.89 6.86
C MET A 141 -13.45 -2.20 6.48
N VAL A 142 -13.36 -1.15 5.66
CA VAL A 142 -14.53 -0.39 5.20
C VAL A 142 -14.90 -0.84 3.79
N LYS A 143 -13.98 -0.68 2.84
CA LYS A 143 -14.23 -0.92 1.42
C LYS A 143 -12.93 -1.09 0.64
N ASP A 144 -12.85 -2.10 -0.22
CA ASP A 144 -11.82 -2.15 -1.26
C ASP A 144 -12.22 -1.19 -2.40
N VAL A 145 -11.30 -0.27 -2.74
CA VAL A 145 -11.50 0.79 -3.73
C VAL A 145 -10.54 0.66 -4.92
N SER A 146 -9.99 -0.53 -5.12
CA SER A 146 -8.97 -0.79 -6.15
C SER A 146 -9.50 -0.63 -7.56
N VAL A 147 -10.76 -0.94 -7.83
CA VAL A 147 -11.40 -0.69 -9.14
C VAL A 147 -11.54 0.81 -9.38
N GLU A 148 -11.99 1.57 -8.39
CA GLU A 148 -12.18 3.02 -8.52
C GLU A 148 -10.85 3.75 -8.70
N LYS A 149 -9.79 3.29 -8.03
CA LYS A 149 -8.45 3.90 -8.10
C LYS A 149 -7.67 3.44 -9.33
N TYR A 150 -7.78 2.15 -9.62
CA TYR A 150 -7.19 1.36 -10.71
C TYR A 150 -7.74 1.65 -12.11
N GLY A 151 -9.07 1.62 -12.22
CA GLY A 151 -9.80 1.34 -13.46
C GLY A 151 -9.53 -0.04 -14.06
N SER A 152 -8.61 -0.81 -13.47
CA SER A 152 -7.94 -1.92 -14.14
C SER A 152 -8.13 -3.26 -13.42
N ALA A 153 -8.57 -3.23 -12.16
CA ALA A 153 -9.14 -4.39 -11.48
C ALA A 153 -10.56 -4.66 -12.01
N THR A 154 -10.93 -5.93 -12.16
CA THR A 154 -12.26 -6.32 -12.67
C THR A 154 -13.36 -6.22 -11.62
N GLN A 155 -13.00 -6.31 -10.33
CA GLN A 155 -13.90 -6.24 -9.18
C GLN A 155 -13.11 -5.96 -7.89
N ASN A 156 -13.78 -5.37 -6.91
CA ASN A 156 -13.27 -5.17 -5.55
C ASN A 156 -13.61 -6.36 -4.64
N GLY A 157 -12.80 -6.58 -3.62
CA GLY A 157 -13.10 -7.53 -2.55
C GLY A 157 -14.27 -7.05 -1.68
N PRO A 158 -15.36 -7.83 -1.54
CA PRO A 158 -16.46 -7.47 -0.65
C PRO A 158 -16.00 -7.46 0.82
N LYS A 159 -16.66 -6.66 1.65
CA LYS A 159 -16.46 -6.70 3.10
C LYS A 159 -16.98 -8.03 3.65
N ASP A 160 -16.18 -8.69 4.48
CA ASP A 160 -16.62 -9.86 5.24
C ASP A 160 -17.37 -9.42 6.49
N VAL A 161 -18.66 -9.74 6.56
CA VAL A 161 -19.52 -9.40 7.70
C VAL A 161 -19.24 -10.24 8.95
N ASN A 162 -18.61 -11.41 8.79
CA ASN A 162 -18.23 -12.29 9.90
C ASN A 162 -16.82 -11.97 10.42
N TYR A 163 -15.99 -11.32 9.60
CA TYR A 163 -14.60 -10.96 9.91
C TYR A 163 -14.31 -9.52 9.50
N LEU A 164 -14.75 -8.58 10.33
CA LEU A 164 -14.80 -7.14 10.03
C LEU A 164 -13.45 -6.46 9.81
N TYR A 165 -12.34 -7.08 10.23
CA TYR A 165 -11.01 -6.44 10.29
C TYR A 165 -10.04 -6.88 9.18
N ARG A 166 -10.47 -7.77 8.27
CA ARG A 166 -9.60 -8.27 7.19
C ARG A 166 -10.07 -7.82 5.83
N ALA A 167 -9.10 -7.60 4.95
CA ALA A 167 -9.31 -7.48 3.52
C ALA A 167 -8.73 -8.70 2.80
N TYR A 168 -9.29 -9.05 1.64
CA TYR A 168 -8.86 -10.18 0.83
C TYR A 168 -7.99 -9.70 -0.32
N VAL A 169 -6.97 -10.48 -0.64
CA VAL A 169 -6.07 -10.16 -1.75
C VAL A 169 -6.73 -10.55 -3.06
N ASN A 170 -6.86 -9.60 -3.97
CA ASN A 170 -7.26 -9.86 -5.35
C ASN A 170 -6.15 -10.66 -6.06
N PRO A 171 -6.35 -11.94 -6.40
CA PRO A 171 -5.27 -12.76 -6.97
C PRO A 171 -4.81 -12.32 -8.36
N ASN A 172 -5.60 -11.47 -9.04
CA ASN A 172 -5.31 -11.01 -10.39
C ASN A 172 -4.67 -9.62 -10.43
N TYR A 173 -4.43 -9.00 -9.26
CA TYR A 173 -3.85 -7.67 -9.15
C TYR A 173 -2.60 -7.65 -8.27
N ASN A 174 -1.57 -6.95 -8.71
CA ASN A 174 -0.34 -6.77 -7.93
C ASN A 174 -0.39 -5.52 -7.03
N LYS A 175 -1.50 -4.79 -7.04
CA LYS A 175 -1.67 -3.54 -6.30
C LYS A 175 -3.10 -3.41 -5.82
N GLN A 176 -3.29 -3.10 -4.54
CA GLN A 176 -4.59 -2.98 -3.92
C GLN A 176 -4.65 -1.74 -3.03
N THR A 177 -5.78 -1.03 -3.06
CA THR A 177 -6.06 0.05 -2.10
C THR A 177 -7.36 -0.21 -1.41
N VAL A 178 -7.30 -0.25 -0.08
CA VAL A 178 -8.46 -0.54 0.75
C VAL A 178 -8.62 0.54 1.80
N GLN A 179 -9.87 0.96 1.98
CA GLN A 179 -10.27 1.87 3.04
C GLN A 179 -10.39 1.11 4.36
N PHE A 180 -9.67 1.58 5.37
CA PHE A 180 -9.70 1.09 6.74
C PHE A 180 -10.07 2.21 7.69
N LYS A 181 -10.91 1.94 8.68
CA LYS A 181 -11.24 2.88 9.74
C LYS A 181 -10.27 2.71 10.90
N LEU A 182 -9.62 3.80 11.29
CA LEU A 182 -8.77 3.83 12.49
C LEU A 182 -9.61 3.57 13.76
N PRO A 183 -9.05 2.84 14.74
CA PRO A 183 -9.75 2.58 16.00
C PRO A 183 -10.01 3.89 16.78
N GLN A 184 -11.13 3.92 17.50
CA GLN A 184 -11.39 4.94 18.51
C GLN A 184 -10.50 4.68 19.74
N GLY A 185 -10.14 5.72 20.48
CA GLY A 185 -9.24 5.71 21.63
C GLY A 185 -7.75 5.59 21.30
N VAL A 186 -7.37 5.60 20.03
CA VAL A 186 -5.97 5.47 19.60
C VAL A 186 -5.49 6.77 18.97
N SER A 187 -4.61 7.47 19.69
CA SER A 187 -3.98 8.72 19.26
C SER A 187 -2.56 8.83 19.81
N GLY A 188 -1.71 9.60 19.13
CA GLY A 188 -0.34 9.94 19.55
C GLY A 188 0.54 10.37 18.38
N ASP A 189 1.66 11.01 18.68
CA ASP A 189 2.62 11.48 17.66
C ASP A 189 3.44 10.32 17.06
N LYS A 190 3.51 9.18 17.76
CA LYS A 190 4.27 8.00 17.37
C LYS A 190 3.41 6.74 17.44
N VAL A 191 2.50 6.58 16.50
CA VAL A 191 1.65 5.38 16.37
C VAL A 191 2.27 4.44 15.35
N LEU A 192 2.49 3.18 15.73
CA LEU A 192 2.92 2.15 14.79
C LEU A 192 1.69 1.42 14.26
N LEU A 193 1.58 1.32 12.93
CA LEU A 193 0.65 0.42 12.28
C LEU A 193 1.38 -0.87 11.91
N GLN A 194 0.71 -2.02 12.06
CA GLN A 194 1.21 -3.32 11.59
C GLN A 194 0.30 -3.83 10.48
N TRP A 195 0.90 -4.21 9.37
CA TRP A 195 0.28 -5.04 8.35
C TRP A 195 0.66 -6.49 8.58
N TRP A 196 -0.32 -7.39 8.58
CA TRP A 196 -0.10 -8.83 8.66
C TRP A 196 -0.86 -9.53 7.55
N TRP A 197 -0.14 -10.08 6.58
CA TRP A 197 -0.70 -10.83 5.46
C TRP A 197 -0.48 -12.33 5.65
N ILE A 198 -1.55 -13.09 5.49
CA ILE A 198 -1.58 -14.55 5.53
C ILE A 198 -1.93 -15.04 4.12
N THR A 199 -1.02 -15.77 3.48
CA THR A 199 -1.23 -16.25 2.10
C THR A 199 -2.31 -17.33 2.03
N GLY A 200 -2.99 -17.40 0.88
CA GLY A 200 -4.12 -18.33 0.66
C GLY A 200 -3.80 -19.55 -0.21
N ASN A 201 -2.56 -19.66 -0.71
CA ASN A 201 -2.17 -20.68 -1.69
C ASN A 201 -1.81 -22.05 -1.09
N SER A 202 -1.53 -22.12 0.22
CA SER A 202 -1.13 -23.39 0.87
C SER A 202 -2.21 -23.98 1.78
N CYS A 203 -3.10 -23.15 2.33
CA CYS A 203 -4.18 -23.58 3.21
C CYS A 203 -5.30 -22.54 3.27
N ARG A 204 -6.48 -22.93 3.77
CA ARG A 204 -7.64 -22.06 3.98
C ARG A 204 -7.72 -21.63 5.44
N SER A 205 -7.81 -20.33 5.65
CA SER A 205 -8.05 -19.74 6.97
C SER A 205 -9.53 -19.80 7.35
N ASP A 206 -9.82 -19.64 8.64
CA ASP A 206 -11.18 -19.66 9.15
C ASP A 206 -12.07 -18.60 8.52
N GLY A 207 -13.32 -18.95 8.22
CA GLY A 207 -14.32 -18.07 7.63
C GLY A 207 -14.33 -18.05 6.10
N TYR A 208 -13.32 -18.62 5.44
CA TYR A 208 -13.25 -18.69 3.97
C TYR A 208 -14.44 -19.45 3.37
N GLU A 209 -15.05 -20.36 4.11
CA GLU A 209 -16.23 -21.13 3.74
C GLU A 209 -17.52 -20.29 3.68
N THR A 210 -17.57 -19.15 4.38
CA THR A 210 -18.75 -18.27 4.41
C THR A 210 -18.55 -16.95 3.66
N TYR A 211 -17.31 -16.62 3.29
CA TYR A 211 -17.00 -15.39 2.60
C TYR A 211 -17.60 -15.38 1.17
N PRO A 212 -18.29 -14.31 0.75
CA PRO A 212 -18.87 -14.20 -0.59
C PRO A 212 -17.78 -13.93 -1.64
N TRP A 213 -17.04 -14.97 -2.01
CA TRP A 213 -15.91 -14.85 -2.93
C TRP A 213 -16.33 -14.23 -4.28
N PRO A 214 -15.60 -13.19 -4.72
CA PRO A 214 -15.70 -12.73 -6.09
C PRO A 214 -15.26 -13.83 -7.07
N ALA A 215 -15.79 -13.79 -8.30
CA ALA A 215 -15.48 -14.81 -9.30
C ALA A 215 -13.96 -14.92 -9.54
N GLY A 216 -13.41 -16.12 -9.44
CA GLY A 216 -11.97 -16.38 -9.62
C GLY A 216 -11.08 -16.02 -8.44
N TRP A 217 -11.62 -15.59 -7.29
CA TRP A 217 -10.84 -15.31 -6.09
C TRP A 217 -10.71 -16.48 -5.12
N THR A 218 -11.60 -17.48 -5.24
CA THR A 218 -11.70 -18.58 -4.28
C THR A 218 -10.44 -19.44 -4.28
N PRO A 219 -9.79 -19.64 -3.12
CA PRO A 219 -8.72 -20.63 -3.00
C PRO A 219 -9.29 -22.05 -3.17
N THR A 220 -8.94 -22.72 -4.27
CA THR A 220 -9.45 -24.08 -4.56
C THR A 220 -8.53 -25.16 -4.00
N ASN A 221 -9.12 -26.21 -3.41
CA ASN A 221 -8.48 -27.48 -3.07
C ASN A 221 -7.32 -27.44 -2.05
N THR A 222 -7.29 -26.45 -1.14
CA THR A 222 -6.27 -26.39 -0.08
C THR A 222 -6.80 -26.91 1.29
N PRO A 223 -5.97 -27.57 2.11
CA PRO A 223 -6.38 -28.01 3.46
C PRO A 223 -6.66 -26.81 4.39
N SER A 224 -7.26 -27.02 5.55
CA SER A 224 -7.37 -25.96 6.58
C SER A 224 -5.99 -25.59 7.12
N CYS A 225 -5.77 -24.31 7.43
CA CYS A 225 -4.50 -23.87 8.02
C CYS A 225 -4.26 -24.47 9.41
N PRO A 226 -2.98 -24.72 9.78
CA PRO A 226 -2.64 -25.17 11.13
C PRO A 226 -3.08 -24.14 12.17
N LYS A 227 -3.37 -24.64 13.37
CA LYS A 227 -3.75 -23.80 14.52
C LYS A 227 -2.90 -24.19 15.74
N PRO A 228 -2.24 -23.24 16.41
CA PRO A 228 -2.09 -21.83 16.00
C PRO A 228 -1.27 -21.69 14.70
N LEU A 229 -1.40 -20.54 14.03
CA LEU A 229 -0.45 -20.17 12.97
C LEU A 229 0.93 -19.93 13.58
N SER A 230 1.98 -20.06 12.77
CA SER A 230 3.34 -19.80 13.23
C SER A 230 3.54 -18.33 13.61
N ASP A 231 4.07 -18.09 14.81
CA ASP A 231 4.37 -16.72 15.30
C ASP A 231 5.54 -16.07 14.55
N THR A 232 6.34 -16.84 13.81
CA THR A 232 7.54 -16.35 13.10
C THR A 232 7.39 -16.39 11.59
N GLY A 233 6.28 -16.94 11.08
CA GLY A 233 6.05 -17.16 9.63
C GLY A 233 6.69 -18.44 9.10
N GLU A 234 7.22 -19.30 9.97
CA GLU A 234 7.75 -20.60 9.58
C GLU A 234 6.64 -21.57 9.15
N GLY A 235 6.88 -22.30 8.07
CA GLY A 235 5.94 -23.27 7.53
C GLY A 235 4.87 -22.66 6.64
N ALA A 236 3.71 -23.30 6.60
CA ALA A 236 2.55 -22.88 5.81
C ALA A 236 1.38 -22.48 6.74
N PRO A 237 0.57 -21.47 6.38
CA PRO A 237 0.74 -20.58 5.23
C PRO A 237 1.96 -19.66 5.40
N GLU A 238 2.45 -19.11 4.29
CA GLU A 238 3.41 -18.03 4.38
C GLU A 238 2.73 -16.80 5.00
N GLN A 239 3.51 -16.02 5.73
CA GLN A 239 3.03 -14.85 6.44
C GLN A 239 3.99 -13.70 6.29
N PHE A 240 3.49 -12.48 6.16
CA PHE A 240 4.30 -11.28 5.94
C PHE A 240 3.92 -10.20 6.94
N TRP A 241 4.93 -9.46 7.40
CA TRP A 241 4.75 -8.35 8.33
C TRP A 241 5.44 -7.10 7.83
N ASN A 242 4.73 -5.99 7.84
CA ASN A 242 5.30 -4.66 7.63
C ASN A 242 4.83 -3.75 8.75
N CYS A 243 5.64 -2.78 9.12
CA CYS A 243 5.26 -1.75 10.09
C CYS A 243 5.35 -0.38 9.44
N MET A 244 4.39 0.49 9.72
CA MET A 244 4.32 1.84 9.19
C MET A 244 4.23 2.81 10.36
N GLU A 245 5.04 3.86 10.32
CA GLU A 245 5.09 4.90 11.35
C GLU A 245 4.11 6.00 10.97
N VAL A 246 3.20 6.38 11.86
CA VAL A 246 2.20 7.43 11.60
C VAL A 246 1.96 8.26 12.86
N ALA A 247 1.36 9.43 12.70
CA ALA A 247 0.77 10.20 13.79
C ALA A 247 -0.75 10.11 13.70
N ILE A 248 -1.42 10.03 14.86
CA ILE A 248 -2.87 10.06 14.93
C ILE A 248 -3.28 11.13 15.95
N GLU A 249 -3.88 12.20 15.47
CA GLU A 249 -4.43 13.26 16.32
C GLU A 249 -5.67 12.75 17.04
N ALA A 250 -5.80 13.08 18.33
CA ALA A 250 -7.03 12.84 19.06
C ALA A 250 -8.16 13.64 18.39
N GLY A 251 -9.33 13.01 18.22
CA GLY A 251 -10.51 13.77 17.80
C GLY A 251 -10.79 14.86 18.82
N ASN A 252 -11.06 16.10 18.38
CA ASN A 252 -11.40 17.21 19.27
C ASN A 252 -12.43 16.75 20.31
N GLY A 253 -11.98 16.61 21.55
CA GLY A 253 -12.74 16.03 22.65
C GLY A 253 -13.99 16.84 22.98
N GLY A 254 -15.08 16.55 22.28
CA GLY A 254 -16.40 16.65 22.88
C GLY A 254 -16.46 15.60 23.98
N VAL A 255 -16.41 16.05 25.23
CA VAL A 255 -16.58 15.23 26.44
C VAL A 255 -17.66 14.17 26.19
N ILE A 256 -17.26 12.89 26.16
CA ILE A 256 -18.20 11.77 26.18
C ILE A 256 -18.81 11.76 27.58
N THR A 257 -19.88 12.54 27.77
CA THR A 257 -20.82 12.28 28.84
C THR A 257 -21.59 11.02 28.46
N THR A 258 -21.48 10.01 29.30
CA THR A 258 -22.22 8.75 29.21
C THR A 258 -23.71 9.08 29.18
N PRO A 259 -24.49 8.73 28.13
CA PRO A 259 -25.92 8.78 28.27
C PRO A 259 -26.35 7.63 29.18
N SER A 260 -26.92 7.97 30.34
CA SER A 260 -27.82 7.09 31.08
C SER A 260 -28.94 6.56 30.15
N PRO A 261 -29.50 5.38 30.42
CA PRO A 261 -30.47 4.74 29.53
C PRO A 261 -31.72 5.61 29.43
N VAL A 262 -31.91 6.26 28.28
CA VAL A 262 -33.15 6.96 27.98
C VAL A 262 -34.16 5.92 27.52
N VAL A 263 -35.15 5.68 28.38
CA VAL A 263 -36.37 4.93 28.07
C VAL A 263 -36.95 5.46 26.76
N ALA A 264 -37.13 4.55 25.80
CA ALA A 264 -37.69 4.86 24.49
C ALA A 264 -39.09 5.48 24.63
N ALA A 265 -39.26 6.69 24.10
CA ALA A 265 -40.58 7.26 23.86
C ALA A 265 -41.21 6.56 22.63
N PRO A 266 -42.54 6.36 22.60
CA PRO A 266 -43.21 5.66 21.52
C PRO A 266 -43.20 6.53 20.26
N VAL A 267 -42.58 6.02 19.20
CA VAL A 267 -42.61 6.61 17.86
C VAL A 267 -43.96 6.29 17.23
N THR A 268 -44.86 7.27 17.17
CA THR A 268 -46.05 7.22 16.32
C THR A 268 -45.61 7.23 14.85
N SER A 269 -46.03 6.21 14.10
CA SER A 269 -45.73 6.05 12.68
C SER A 269 -46.43 7.13 11.84
N ALA A 270 -45.65 7.87 11.05
CA ALA A 270 -46.17 8.64 9.94
C ALA A 270 -46.57 7.70 8.78
N PRO A 271 -47.58 8.06 7.96
CA PRO A 271 -48.08 7.17 6.91
C PRO A 271 -47.05 7.01 5.80
N VAL A 272 -46.75 5.75 5.46
CA VAL A 272 -45.97 5.37 4.29
C VAL A 272 -46.76 5.74 3.03
N ALA A 273 -46.22 6.65 2.23
CA ALA A 273 -46.76 6.94 0.91
C ALA A 273 -46.57 5.72 -0.02
N ALA A 274 -47.60 5.43 -0.81
CA ALA A 274 -47.65 4.33 -1.78
C ALA A 274 -46.51 4.42 -2.83
N PRO A 275 -46.04 3.29 -3.37
CA PRO A 275 -44.92 3.25 -4.30
C PRO A 275 -45.30 3.92 -5.62
N VAL A 276 -44.53 4.94 -6.00
CA VAL A 276 -44.64 5.57 -7.31
C VAL A 276 -43.98 4.65 -8.35
N ALA A 277 -44.69 4.41 -9.46
CA ALA A 277 -44.22 3.62 -10.58
C ALA A 277 -42.87 4.16 -11.10
N VAL A 278 -41.91 3.24 -11.28
CA VAL A 278 -40.57 3.54 -11.79
C VAL A 278 -40.67 3.99 -13.24
N THR A 279 -40.65 5.30 -13.46
CA THR A 279 -40.27 5.86 -14.75
C THR A 279 -38.78 5.62 -14.97
N SER A 280 -38.44 5.08 -16.14
CA SER A 280 -37.07 4.81 -16.59
C SER A 280 -36.11 5.95 -16.24
N ALA A 281 -34.98 5.60 -15.63
CA ALA A 281 -33.93 6.54 -15.28
C ALA A 281 -33.54 7.42 -16.48
N PRO A 282 -33.32 8.73 -16.28
CA PRO A 282 -32.81 9.57 -17.35
C PRO A 282 -31.43 9.06 -17.75
N VAL A 283 -31.23 8.86 -19.04
CA VAL A 283 -29.91 8.60 -19.61
C VAL A 283 -29.03 9.78 -19.24
N VAL A 284 -28.08 9.58 -18.33
CA VAL A 284 -27.03 10.56 -18.07
C VAL A 284 -26.22 10.64 -19.35
N SER A 285 -26.42 11.71 -20.11
CA SER A 285 -25.59 12.01 -21.28
C SER A 285 -24.14 12.09 -20.84
N ASP A 286 -23.26 11.39 -21.55
CA ASP A 286 -21.81 11.49 -21.41
C ASP A 286 -21.43 12.99 -21.34
N PRO A 287 -20.87 13.50 -20.22
CA PRO A 287 -20.52 14.91 -20.10
C PRO A 287 -19.36 15.28 -21.03
N CYS A 288 -18.70 14.29 -21.64
CA CYS A 288 -17.73 14.53 -22.70
C CYS A 288 -18.44 14.58 -24.05
N ASP A 289 -18.45 15.76 -24.67
CA ASP A 289 -18.80 15.87 -26.09
C ASP A 289 -17.96 14.88 -26.90
N SER A 290 -18.65 13.98 -27.61
CA SER A 290 -18.03 12.95 -28.46
C SER A 290 -17.06 13.53 -29.50
N ALA A 291 -17.15 14.81 -29.84
CA ALA A 291 -16.21 15.51 -30.71
C ALA A 291 -14.83 15.79 -30.06
N VAL A 292 -14.73 15.80 -28.72
CA VAL A 292 -13.49 16.08 -27.97
C VAL A 292 -12.95 14.89 -27.18
N LYS A 293 -13.62 13.73 -27.23
CA LYS A 293 -13.15 12.50 -26.60
C LYS A 293 -11.75 12.11 -27.12
N MET A 294 -10.80 11.89 -26.20
CA MET A 294 -9.39 11.58 -26.51
C MET A 294 -8.64 12.65 -27.34
N SER A 295 -9.14 13.90 -27.41
CA SER A 295 -8.46 15.00 -28.10
C SER A 295 -7.22 15.51 -27.36
N VAL A 296 -7.10 15.22 -26.07
CA VAL A 296 -5.96 15.62 -25.22
C VAL A 296 -4.99 14.47 -25.06
N ARG A 297 -3.78 14.65 -25.60
CA ARG A 297 -2.59 13.85 -25.29
C ARG A 297 -1.70 14.67 -24.35
N PHE A 298 -1.66 14.27 -23.08
CA PHE A 298 -0.97 14.98 -22.00
C PHE A 298 0.30 14.23 -21.60
N GLY A 299 1.41 14.95 -21.42
CA GLY A 299 2.66 14.38 -20.90
C GLY A 299 3.19 15.17 -19.72
N TYR A 300 3.91 14.48 -18.82
CA TYR A 300 4.65 15.09 -17.72
C TYR A 300 6.14 14.97 -18.02
N TYR A 301 6.86 16.09 -17.90
CA TYR A 301 8.31 16.12 -17.95
C TYR A 301 8.87 16.33 -16.54
N GLN A 302 9.52 15.29 -16.00
CA GLN A 302 10.23 15.37 -14.73
C GLN A 302 11.59 16.05 -14.95
N SER A 303 11.79 17.23 -14.37
CA SER A 303 12.95 18.11 -14.56
C SER A 303 14.27 17.43 -14.23
N TRP A 304 14.27 16.51 -13.25
CA TRP A 304 15.46 15.73 -12.89
C TRP A 304 15.93 14.76 -13.98
N ALA A 305 15.17 14.57 -15.06
CA ALA A 305 15.64 13.83 -16.23
C ALA A 305 16.94 14.43 -16.81
N ARG A 306 17.21 15.73 -16.61
CA ARG A 306 18.46 16.39 -17.01
C ARG A 306 19.68 15.92 -16.20
N TYR A 307 19.45 15.35 -15.02
CA TYR A 307 20.50 14.87 -14.10
C TYR A 307 20.79 13.38 -14.22
N ARG A 308 20.12 12.67 -15.12
CA ARG A 308 20.45 11.26 -15.40
C ARG A 308 21.90 11.14 -15.83
N SER A 309 22.52 10.00 -15.56
CA SER A 309 23.88 9.72 -16.03
C SER A 309 23.93 9.80 -17.55
N ALA A 310 25.09 10.13 -18.13
CA ALA A 310 25.27 10.18 -19.58
C ALA A 310 24.93 8.84 -20.28
N SER A 311 25.05 7.72 -19.56
CA SER A 311 24.65 6.38 -20.01
C SER A 311 23.13 6.13 -19.99
N CYS A 312 22.35 7.04 -19.41
CA CYS A 312 20.90 6.94 -19.21
C CYS A 312 20.16 8.14 -19.85
N ASP A 313 20.69 8.63 -20.97
CA ASP A 313 20.05 9.62 -21.85
C ASP A 313 19.45 10.82 -21.08
N PRO A 314 20.29 11.73 -20.54
CA PRO A 314 19.80 12.90 -19.85
C PRO A 314 18.99 13.78 -20.82
N VAL A 315 17.80 14.18 -20.40
CA VAL A 315 16.87 14.95 -21.23
C VAL A 315 16.65 16.31 -20.58
N SER A 316 17.10 17.38 -21.23
CA SER A 316 16.80 18.77 -20.83
C SER A 316 15.44 19.20 -21.40
N ALA A 317 14.88 20.33 -20.93
CA ALA A 317 13.57 20.77 -21.41
C ALA A 317 13.53 21.00 -22.93
N ALA A 318 14.63 21.49 -23.51
CA ALA A 318 14.75 21.75 -24.95
C ALA A 318 14.81 20.46 -25.79
N ASP A 319 15.17 19.32 -25.22
CA ASP A 319 15.37 18.06 -25.95
C ASP A 319 14.05 17.31 -26.20
N ILE A 320 12.99 17.71 -25.49
CA ILE A 320 11.69 17.05 -25.47
C ILE A 320 11.09 17.01 -26.88
N LYS A 321 10.75 15.79 -27.32
CA LYS A 321 10.06 15.58 -28.59
C LYS A 321 8.57 15.86 -28.40
N VAL A 322 8.13 17.01 -28.90
CA VAL A 322 6.75 17.51 -28.75
C VAL A 322 5.73 16.82 -29.67
N ASN A 323 6.20 16.10 -30.69
CA ASN A 323 5.36 15.42 -31.67
C ASN A 323 4.61 14.27 -31.00
N GLY A 324 3.31 14.45 -30.81
CA GLY A 324 2.44 13.49 -30.11
C GLY A 324 1.72 14.10 -28.92
N TYR A 325 2.18 15.23 -28.40
CA TYR A 325 1.54 15.91 -27.28
C TYR A 325 0.68 17.09 -27.72
N THR A 326 -0.42 17.29 -27.01
CA THR A 326 -1.24 18.50 -27.06
C THR A 326 -1.02 19.37 -25.84
N HIS A 327 -0.64 18.75 -24.72
CA HIS A 327 -0.35 19.40 -23.45
C HIS A 327 0.90 18.75 -22.85
N LEU A 328 1.79 19.58 -22.29
CA LEU A 328 2.95 19.13 -21.53
C LEU A 328 3.05 19.90 -20.23
N ALA A 329 3.31 19.20 -19.11
CA ALA A 329 3.55 19.82 -17.81
C ALA A 329 5.02 19.70 -17.40
N TYR A 330 5.65 20.84 -17.10
CA TYR A 330 6.96 20.87 -16.46
C TYR A 330 6.79 20.50 -14.99
N SER A 331 7.52 19.50 -14.54
CA SER A 331 7.43 18.95 -13.19
C SER A 331 8.82 19.03 -12.53
N PHE A 332 9.09 19.88 -11.56
CA PHE A 332 8.12 20.50 -10.63
C PHE A 332 8.43 21.96 -10.29
N ALA A 333 7.39 22.67 -9.85
CA ALA A 333 7.50 23.85 -8.99
C ALA A 333 7.05 23.49 -7.57
N LYS A 334 7.31 24.38 -6.61
CA LYS A 334 6.92 24.22 -5.20
C LYS A 334 6.12 25.42 -4.71
N VAL A 335 5.41 25.26 -3.60
CA VAL A 335 4.94 26.39 -2.78
C VAL A 335 6.08 26.80 -1.84
N GLY A 336 6.46 28.07 -1.86
CA GLY A 336 7.46 28.66 -0.97
C GLY A 336 6.90 28.93 0.43
N ALA A 337 7.79 29.27 1.37
CA ALA A 337 7.41 29.61 2.74
C ALA A 337 6.49 30.85 2.82
N ASP A 338 6.53 31.71 1.81
CA ASP A 338 5.65 32.86 1.62
C ASP A 338 4.29 32.49 0.99
N LEU A 339 4.00 31.20 0.83
CA LEU A 339 2.81 30.65 0.17
C LEU A 339 2.69 31.01 -1.32
N LEU A 340 3.78 31.45 -1.95
CA LEU A 340 3.83 31.74 -3.38
C LEU A 340 4.41 30.57 -4.16
N ILE A 341 4.12 30.50 -5.46
CA ILE A 341 4.73 29.51 -6.35
C ILE A 341 6.20 29.89 -6.56
N ALA A 342 7.10 28.97 -6.21
CA ALA A 342 8.53 29.11 -6.35
C ALA A 342 9.09 28.00 -7.24
N PRO A 343 10.22 28.24 -7.94
CA PRO A 343 10.93 27.17 -8.64
C PRO A 343 11.43 26.12 -7.65
N TRP A 344 11.55 24.85 -8.08
CA TRP A 344 12.09 23.81 -7.21
C TRP A 344 13.54 24.14 -6.84
N GLU A 345 14.34 24.44 -7.86
CA GLU A 345 15.70 24.96 -7.76
C GLU A 345 15.89 26.20 -8.66
N ALA A 346 16.82 27.09 -8.31
CA ALA A 346 17.02 28.35 -9.04
C ALA A 346 17.34 28.15 -10.53
N SER A 347 17.98 27.02 -10.88
CA SER A 347 18.29 26.62 -12.26
C SER A 347 17.05 26.25 -13.09
N ASP A 348 15.89 26.01 -12.48
CA ASP A 348 14.66 25.68 -13.22
C ASP A 348 14.07 26.87 -13.95
N VAL A 349 14.37 28.10 -13.52
CA VAL A 349 13.83 29.31 -14.15
C VAL A 349 14.21 29.39 -15.64
N ALA A 350 15.46 29.01 -15.96
CA ALA A 350 15.93 28.94 -17.35
C ALA A 350 15.25 27.78 -18.12
N GLU A 351 15.01 26.65 -17.46
CA GLU A 351 14.31 25.51 -18.06
C GLU A 351 12.84 25.81 -18.33
N TYR A 352 12.15 26.62 -17.52
CA TYR A 352 10.77 27.02 -17.78
C TYR A 352 10.65 27.81 -19.09
N ALA A 353 11.63 28.65 -19.39
CA ALA A 353 11.70 29.36 -20.67
C ALA A 353 11.91 28.35 -21.82
N ALA A 354 12.92 27.48 -21.72
CA ALA A 354 13.19 26.45 -22.74
C ALA A 354 11.99 25.50 -22.96
N PHE A 355 11.29 25.14 -21.88
CA PHE A 355 10.09 24.31 -21.94
C PHE A 355 8.92 25.03 -22.62
N ASN A 356 8.76 26.34 -22.38
CA ASN A 356 7.76 27.15 -23.08
C ASN A 356 8.10 27.32 -24.57
N ASP A 357 9.38 27.40 -24.92
CA ASP A 357 9.86 27.52 -26.30
C ASP A 357 9.59 26.26 -27.15
N LEU A 358 9.24 25.13 -26.52
CA LEU A 358 8.76 23.94 -27.22
C LEU A 358 7.53 24.22 -28.12
N LYS A 359 6.77 25.28 -27.82
CA LYS A 359 5.68 25.78 -28.68
C LYS A 359 6.14 26.24 -30.05
N ASN A 360 7.41 26.63 -30.20
CA ASN A 360 7.98 27.00 -31.50
C ASN A 360 8.09 25.79 -32.43
N SER A 361 8.28 24.60 -31.85
CA SER A 361 8.33 23.31 -32.58
C SER A 361 6.96 22.67 -32.77
N ASN A 362 5.95 23.08 -31.99
CA ASN A 362 4.55 22.65 -32.12
C ASN A 362 3.60 23.76 -31.64
N ALA A 363 3.11 24.59 -32.58
CA ALA A 363 2.30 25.77 -32.28
C ALA A 363 0.97 25.47 -31.56
N GLY A 364 0.47 24.23 -31.63
CA GLY A 364 -0.73 23.79 -30.94
C GLY A 364 -0.50 23.29 -29.50
N LEU A 365 0.76 23.22 -29.06
CA LEU A 365 1.13 22.71 -27.75
C LEU A 365 0.77 23.70 -26.63
N LYS A 366 0.10 23.19 -25.60
CA LYS A 366 -0.07 23.89 -24.32
C LYS A 366 0.98 23.43 -23.33
N THR A 367 1.64 24.37 -22.68
CA THR A 367 2.59 24.10 -21.60
C THR A 367 1.96 24.50 -20.27
N LEU A 368 2.18 23.68 -19.25
CA LEU A 368 1.69 23.85 -17.89
C LEU A 368 2.85 23.65 -16.91
N ILE A 369 2.64 24.09 -15.67
CA ILE A 369 3.55 23.80 -14.55
C ILE A 369 2.83 22.89 -13.55
N ALA A 370 3.48 21.80 -13.16
CA ALA A 370 3.01 20.94 -12.08
C ALA A 370 3.64 21.41 -10.78
N ILE A 371 2.81 21.73 -9.79
CA ILE A 371 3.24 22.16 -8.45
C ILE A 371 3.15 20.94 -7.53
N GLY A 372 4.22 20.65 -6.81
CA GLY A 372 4.29 19.55 -5.85
C GLY A 372 5.22 18.42 -6.30
N GLY A 373 4.85 17.17 -6.03
CA GLY A 373 5.67 15.99 -6.30
C GLY A 373 5.98 15.19 -5.03
N TRP A 374 6.80 14.15 -5.16
CA TRP A 374 7.16 13.20 -4.09
C TRP A 374 7.53 13.89 -2.77
N SER A 375 8.40 14.89 -2.84
CA SER A 375 8.96 15.67 -1.72
C SER A 375 8.09 16.86 -1.29
N HIS A 376 6.86 17.00 -1.81
CA HIS A 376 5.90 18.02 -1.34
C HIS A 376 4.99 17.51 -0.21
N ASN A 377 5.09 16.22 0.13
CA ASN A 377 4.42 15.60 1.27
C ASN A 377 5.34 15.50 2.50
N ASP A 378 6.61 15.93 2.40
CA ASP A 378 7.49 16.05 3.54
C ASP A 378 7.01 17.25 4.38
N PRO A 379 6.92 17.14 5.72
CA PRO A 379 6.65 18.29 6.55
C PRO A 379 7.79 19.28 6.34
N GLY A 380 7.53 20.33 5.55
CA GLY A 380 8.50 21.39 5.32
C GLY A 380 8.93 21.99 6.66
N GLU A 381 10.17 22.45 6.75
CA GLU A 381 10.61 23.25 7.90
C GLU A 381 9.74 24.51 7.96
N LEU A 382 8.87 24.59 8.97
CA LEU A 382 8.14 25.80 9.34
C LEU A 382 9.07 26.84 9.97
#